data_AF-A0A1X6MUK3-F1
#
_entry.id   AF-A0A1X6MUK3-F1
#
_cell.length_a   1.000
_cell.length_b   1.000
_cell.length_c   1.000
_cell.angle_alpha   90.00
_cell.angle_beta   90.00
_cell.angle_gamma   90.00
#
_symmetry.space_group_name_H-M   'P 1'
#
loop_
_entity.id
_entity.type
_entity.pdbx_description
1 polymer ?
#
loop_
_entity_poly.entity_id
_entity_poly.type
_entity_poly.pdbx_seq_one_letter_code
_entity_poly.pdbx_strand_id
1 'polypeptide(L)'
;MSLRQRVPFKFSDDGTEDDHILDEQEQEELIEKLRQQSDAATRQYTALVQIVIALSCLLHIIYLIKRDKESPLYALLSYDSPSEAIPLSTLFATLHILLHLNLGLLLLPSAHSAIRFLSSLPPSLGRFTPLPVPVPHAITLITPALAPVLALLLMREWPEIVWWSITGGLTWFVYNVRRWVIENEEEIRELEVAQDTRFLAGIYDIPEERQN
;
A
#
# COMPACT_ATOMS: atom_id res chain seq x y z
N MET A 1 15.90 23.84 -2.73
CA MET A 1 14.50 23.40 -2.63
C MET A 1 14.10 22.83 -3.99
N SER A 2 13.83 21.53 -4.06
CA SER A 2 13.50 20.84 -5.32
C SER A 2 11.98 20.75 -5.43
N LEU A 3 11.39 21.49 -6.37
CA LEU A 3 9.98 21.39 -6.76
C LEU A 3 9.72 19.97 -7.27
N ARG A 4 8.75 19.29 -6.66
CA ARG A 4 8.25 17.98 -7.09
C ARG A 4 7.49 18.20 -8.40
N GLN A 5 8.17 17.98 -9.53
CA GLN A 5 7.57 18.01 -10.86
C GLN A 5 6.63 16.81 -10.99
N ARG A 6 5.33 17.07 -11.14
CA ARG A 6 4.37 16.04 -11.57
C ARG A 6 4.78 15.60 -12.96
N VAL A 7 4.92 14.30 -13.19
CA VAL A 7 5.13 13.76 -14.54
C VAL A 7 3.73 13.67 -15.15
N PRO A 8 3.36 14.53 -16.12
CA PRO A 8 2.10 14.35 -16.82
C PRO A 8 2.18 13.07 -17.66
N PHE A 9 1.03 12.42 -17.84
CA PHE A 9 0.87 11.27 -18.72
C PHE A 9 1.57 11.53 -20.04
N LYS A 10 2.66 10.82 -20.29
CA LYS A 10 3.36 10.88 -21.57
C LYS A 10 2.60 9.95 -22.50
N PHE A 11 1.65 10.53 -23.25
CA PHE A 11 1.19 9.93 -24.49
C PHE A 11 2.43 9.69 -25.34
N SER A 12 2.63 8.46 -25.80
CA SER A 12 3.57 8.16 -26.87
C SER A 12 3.10 8.89 -28.12
N ASP A 13 3.73 10.04 -28.34
CA ASP A 13 3.61 10.92 -29.49
C ASP A 13 4.20 10.20 -30.71
N ASP A 14 3.33 9.53 -31.47
CA ASP A 14 3.61 9.11 -32.84
C ASP A 14 2.34 9.35 -33.67
N GLY A 15 2.18 10.62 -34.08
CA GLY A 15 1.34 11.00 -35.21
C GLY A 15 0.13 11.89 -34.87
N THR A 16 0.30 13.19 -35.14
CA THR A 16 -0.73 14.24 -35.28
C THR A 16 -1.59 14.51 -34.05
N GLU A 17 -1.30 15.64 -33.38
CA GLU A 17 -2.22 16.36 -32.50
C GLU A 17 -3.47 16.75 -33.30
N ASP A 18 -4.41 15.83 -33.39
CA ASP A 18 -5.80 16.16 -33.64
C ASP A 18 -6.35 16.64 -32.29
N ASP A 19 -6.75 17.91 -32.23
CA ASP A 19 -7.55 18.50 -31.15
C ASP A 19 -8.98 17.92 -31.24
N HIS A 20 -9.06 16.58 -31.36
CA HIS A 20 -10.26 15.79 -31.57
C HIS A 20 -11.03 15.78 -30.26
N ILE A 21 -12.08 16.61 -30.23
CA ILE A 21 -13.07 16.59 -29.16
C ILE A 21 -13.76 15.23 -29.26
N LEU A 22 -13.45 14.34 -28.33
CA LEU A 22 -14.08 13.03 -28.20
C LEU A 22 -15.59 13.20 -28.08
N ASP A 23 -16.36 12.49 -28.90
CA ASP A 23 -17.81 12.42 -28.76
C ASP A 23 -18.18 11.76 -27.42
N GLU A 24 -19.38 12.03 -26.89
CA GLU A 24 -19.79 11.57 -25.56
C GLU A 24 -19.66 10.06 -25.37
N GLN A 25 -19.94 9.30 -26.43
CA GLN A 25 -19.81 7.84 -26.44
C GLN A 25 -18.33 7.39 -26.38
N GLU A 26 -17.42 8.10 -27.07
CA GLU A 26 -15.98 7.81 -27.01
C GLU A 26 -15.40 8.14 -25.62
N GLN A 27 -15.90 9.19 -24.95
CA GLN A 27 -15.48 9.54 -23.58
C GLN A 27 -15.91 8.47 -22.56
N GLU A 28 -17.14 7.96 -22.65
CA GLU A 28 -17.62 6.89 -21.76
C GLU A 28 -16.79 5.60 -21.96
N GLU A 29 -16.52 5.22 -23.20
CA GLU A 29 -15.68 4.05 -23.50
C GLU A 29 -14.25 4.21 -22.98
N LEU A 30 -13.68 5.41 -23.06
CA LEU A 30 -12.35 5.71 -22.53
C LEU A 30 -12.32 5.65 -21.00
N ILE A 31 -13.30 6.24 -20.32
CA ILE A 31 -13.39 6.21 -18.85
C ILE A 31 -13.54 4.76 -18.36
N GLU A 32 -14.41 3.98 -18.98
CA GLU A 32 -14.59 2.57 -18.62
C GLU A 32 -13.30 1.76 -18.86
N LYS A 33 -12.59 2.01 -19.97
CA LYS A 33 -11.30 1.37 -20.23
C LYS A 33 -10.24 1.77 -19.20
N LEU A 34 -10.17 3.04 -18.82
CA LEU A 34 -9.26 3.54 -17.78
C LEU A 34 -9.55 2.88 -16.44
N ARG A 35 -10.83 2.74 -16.08
CA ARG A 35 -11.27 2.05 -14.87
C ARG A 35 -10.86 0.58 -14.86
N GLN A 36 -11.13 -0.15 -15.95
CA GLN A 36 -10.74 -1.54 -16.05
C GLN A 36 -9.22 -1.74 -15.97
N GLN A 37 -8.45 -0.86 -16.61
CA GLN A 37 -6.99 -0.89 -16.54
C GLN A 37 -6.48 -0.58 -15.13
N SER A 38 -7.06 0.44 -14.47
CA SER A 38 -6.73 0.83 -13.09
C SER A 38 -7.03 -0.30 -12.11
N ASP A 39 -8.21 -0.92 -12.21
CA ASP A 39 -8.62 -2.05 -11.36
C ASP A 39 -7.69 -3.26 -11.56
N ALA A 40 -7.37 -3.60 -12.81
CA ALA A 40 -6.48 -4.70 -13.12
C ALA A 40 -5.06 -4.45 -12.58
N ALA A 41 -4.51 -3.25 -12.79
CA ALA A 41 -3.21 -2.86 -12.27
C ALA A 41 -3.18 -2.85 -10.74
N THR A 42 -4.21 -2.28 -10.10
CA THR A 42 -4.34 -2.24 -8.64
C THR A 42 -4.37 -3.63 -8.04
N ARG A 43 -5.11 -4.58 -8.64
CA ARG A 43 -5.13 -5.98 -8.19
C ARG A 43 -3.75 -6.63 -8.31
N GLN A 44 -3.06 -6.43 -9.44
CA GLN A 44 -1.72 -6.99 -9.66
C GLN A 44 -0.70 -6.42 -8.67
N TYR A 45 -0.64 -5.10 -8.50
CA TYR A 45 0.27 -4.47 -7.55
C TYR A 45 -0.02 -4.89 -6.12
N THR A 46 -1.29 -4.92 -5.71
CA THR A 46 -1.69 -5.35 -4.37
C THR A 46 -1.26 -6.81 -4.11
N ALA A 47 -1.42 -7.70 -5.08
CA ALA A 47 -0.97 -9.09 -4.96
C ALA A 47 0.56 -9.18 -4.81
N LEU A 48 1.33 -8.41 -5.59
CA LEU A 48 2.79 -8.36 -5.45
C LEU A 48 3.22 -7.85 -4.07
N VAL A 49 2.58 -6.78 -3.56
CA VAL A 49 2.88 -6.27 -2.21
C VAL A 49 2.54 -7.31 -1.13
N GLN A 50 1.43 -8.04 -1.27
CA GLN A 50 1.09 -9.13 -0.35
C GLN A 50 2.14 -10.24 -0.35
N ILE A 51 2.66 -10.63 -1.53
CA ILE A 51 3.74 -11.62 -1.63
C ILE A 51 4.99 -11.13 -0.90
N VAL A 52 5.39 -9.87 -1.09
CA VAL A 52 6.55 -9.28 -0.42
C VAL A 52 6.36 -9.26 1.12
N ILE A 53 5.17 -8.87 1.60
CA ILE A 53 4.83 -8.90 3.02
C ILE A 53 4.90 -10.33 3.56
N ALA A 54 4.35 -11.31 2.84
CA ALA A 54 4.36 -12.71 3.24
C ALA A 54 5.79 -13.28 3.34
N LEU A 55 6.65 -12.96 2.37
CA LEU A 55 8.06 -13.33 2.39
C LEU A 55 8.78 -12.69 3.58
N SER A 56 8.59 -11.38 3.81
CA SER A 56 9.19 -10.70 4.96
C SER A 56 8.72 -11.28 6.30
N CYS A 57 7.42 -11.60 6.41
CA CYS A 57 6.84 -12.27 7.57
C CYS A 57 7.48 -13.66 7.79
N LEU A 58 7.63 -14.44 6.71
CA LEU A 58 8.28 -15.74 6.76
C LEU A 58 9.73 -15.64 7.25
N LEU A 59 10.50 -14.66 6.80
CA LEU A 59 11.87 -14.45 7.30
C LEU A 59 11.89 -14.17 8.81
N HIS A 60 10.93 -13.40 9.34
CA HIS A 60 10.82 -13.17 10.79
C HIS A 60 10.43 -14.43 11.56
N ILE A 61 9.58 -15.29 10.98
CA ILE A 61 9.26 -16.62 11.55
C ILE A 61 10.50 -17.52 11.58
N ILE A 62 11.28 -17.54 10.48
CA ILE A 62 12.53 -18.31 10.42
C ILE A 62 13.51 -17.81 11.49
N TYR A 63 13.66 -16.49 11.63
CA TYR A 63 14.47 -15.87 12.68
C TYR A 63 14.02 -16.30 14.10
N LEU A 64 12.70 -16.40 14.34
CA LEU A 64 12.17 -16.89 15.62
C LEU A 64 12.48 -18.37 15.90
N ILE A 65 12.60 -19.20 14.87
CA ILE A 65 12.91 -20.62 15.02
C ILE A 65 14.43 -20.84 15.13
N LYS A 66 15.24 -20.01 14.47
CA LYS A 66 16.72 -20.08 14.50
C LYS A 66 17.24 -19.88 15.93
N ARG A 67 18.19 -20.72 16.38
CA ARG A 67 18.69 -20.69 17.77
C ARG A 67 19.72 -19.58 18.01
N ASP A 68 20.56 -19.31 17.02
CA ASP A 68 21.64 -18.33 17.09
C ASP A 68 21.15 -16.87 17.04
N LYS A 69 19.89 -16.64 16.61
CA LYS A 69 19.27 -15.32 16.50
C LYS A 69 20.07 -14.33 15.66
N GLU A 70 20.80 -14.83 14.67
CA GLU A 70 21.53 -13.98 13.74
C GLU A 70 20.58 -13.41 12.69
N SER A 71 20.76 -12.13 12.33
CA SER A 71 20.07 -11.53 11.20
C SER A 71 20.32 -12.32 9.91
N PRO A 72 19.28 -12.60 9.10
CA PRO A 72 19.44 -13.29 7.82
C PRO A 72 20.27 -12.48 6.81
N LEU A 73 20.48 -11.17 7.05
CA LEU A 73 21.29 -10.33 6.18
C LEU A 73 22.79 -10.65 6.25
N TYR A 74 23.27 -11.26 7.35
CA TYR A 74 24.67 -11.72 7.45
C TYR A 74 25.00 -12.76 6.38
N ALA A 75 24.04 -13.60 5.98
CA ALA A 75 24.23 -14.56 4.90
C ALA A 75 24.36 -13.90 3.51
N LEU A 76 23.84 -12.69 3.35
CA LEU A 76 23.86 -11.95 2.08
C LEU A 76 25.05 -10.99 1.97
N LEU A 77 25.52 -10.44 3.09
CA LEU A 77 26.49 -9.34 3.11
C LEU A 77 27.93 -9.77 3.44
N SER A 78 28.22 -11.06 3.53
CA SER A 78 29.58 -11.62 3.71
C SER A 78 30.38 -10.93 4.82
N TYR A 79 29.80 -10.83 6.02
CA TYR A 79 30.49 -10.34 7.22
C TYR A 79 31.20 -11.50 7.94
N ASP A 80 32.42 -11.25 8.42
CA ASP A 80 33.30 -12.27 9.01
C ASP A 80 32.86 -12.75 10.41
N SER A 81 32.04 -11.98 11.12
CA SER A 81 31.52 -12.36 12.43
C SER A 81 30.17 -11.70 12.70
N PRO A 82 29.12 -12.48 13.00
CA PRO A 82 27.81 -11.92 13.31
C PRO A 82 27.85 -11.19 14.67
N SER A 83 27.29 -9.97 14.72
CA SER A 83 27.08 -9.26 15.99
C SER A 83 26.06 -10.00 16.85
N GLU A 84 26.20 -9.85 18.17
CA GLU A 84 25.18 -10.27 19.13
C GLU A 84 23.83 -9.60 18.82
N ALA A 85 22.76 -10.38 18.94
CA ALA A 85 21.40 -9.93 18.71
C ALA A 85 20.99 -8.80 19.69
N ILE A 86 20.00 -7.99 19.28
CA ILE A 86 19.41 -7.01 20.20
C ILE A 86 18.69 -7.71 21.36
N PRO A 87 18.70 -7.12 22.57
CA PRO A 87 17.91 -7.64 23.68
C PRO A 87 16.43 -7.61 23.31
N LEU A 88 15.67 -8.58 23.82
CA LEU A 88 14.24 -8.75 23.50
C LEU A 88 13.94 -9.00 22.01
N SER A 89 14.92 -9.45 21.22
CA SER A 89 14.73 -9.70 19.78
C SER A 89 13.57 -10.65 19.47
N THR A 90 13.28 -11.64 20.33
CA THR A 90 12.10 -12.51 20.20
C THR A 90 10.79 -11.72 20.30
N LEU A 91 10.69 -10.75 21.21
CA LEU A 91 9.51 -9.91 21.37
C LEU A 91 9.34 -9.00 20.15
N PHE A 92 10.42 -8.36 19.70
CA PHE A 92 10.39 -7.51 18.49
C PHE A 92 10.06 -8.30 17.23
N ALA A 93 10.61 -9.50 17.05
CA ALA A 93 10.29 -10.35 15.91
C ALA A 93 8.81 -10.79 15.92
N THR A 94 8.28 -11.13 17.10
CA THR A 94 6.85 -11.46 17.26
C THR A 94 5.98 -10.25 16.92
N LEU A 95 6.34 -9.07 17.41
CA LEU A 95 5.64 -7.82 17.11
C LEU A 95 5.67 -7.50 15.62
N HIS A 96 6.82 -7.65 14.96
CA HIS A 96 6.95 -7.46 13.52
C HIS A 96 6.09 -8.45 12.74
N ILE A 97 6.01 -9.72 13.14
CA ILE A 97 5.10 -10.70 12.52
C ILE A 97 3.64 -10.20 12.60
N LEU A 98 3.20 -9.75 13.78
CA LEU A 98 1.86 -9.19 13.95
C LEU A 98 1.63 -7.96 13.06
N LEU A 99 2.64 -7.10 12.91
CA LEU A 99 2.58 -5.95 12.01
C LEU A 99 2.46 -6.38 10.54
N HIS A 100 3.23 -7.37 10.07
CA HIS A 100 3.09 -7.89 8.70
C HIS A 100 1.71 -8.49 8.44
N LEU A 101 1.15 -9.25 9.40
CA LEU A 101 -0.21 -9.76 9.30
C LEU A 101 -1.22 -8.61 9.20
N ASN A 102 -1.06 -7.56 10.02
CA ASN A 102 -1.90 -6.38 9.95
C ASN A 102 -1.77 -5.64 8.61
N LEU A 103 -0.56 -5.47 8.08
CA LEU A 103 -0.32 -4.87 6.76
C LEU A 103 -0.97 -5.69 5.64
N GLY A 104 -0.91 -7.02 5.73
CA GLY A 104 -1.63 -7.92 4.83
C GLY A 104 -3.12 -7.64 4.86
N LEU A 105 -3.73 -7.60 6.05
CA LEU A 105 -5.16 -7.30 6.20
C LEU A 105 -5.56 -5.92 5.67
N LEU A 106 -4.69 -4.90 5.78
CA LEU A 106 -4.93 -3.55 5.26
C LEU A 106 -4.99 -3.47 3.72
N LEU A 107 -4.39 -4.45 3.04
CA LEU A 107 -4.40 -4.57 1.59
C LEU A 107 -5.53 -5.46 1.08
N LEU A 108 -6.25 -6.17 1.96
CA LEU A 108 -7.39 -6.99 1.56
C LEU A 108 -8.63 -6.11 1.36
N PRO A 109 -9.46 -6.39 0.33
CA PRO A 109 -10.78 -5.76 0.22
C PRO A 109 -11.61 -6.03 1.48
N SER A 110 -12.37 -5.04 1.95
CA SER A 110 -13.20 -5.13 3.16
C SER A 110 -14.22 -6.28 3.11
N ALA A 111 -14.61 -6.73 1.92
CA ALA A 111 -15.50 -7.87 1.70
C ALA A 111 -14.83 -9.25 1.88
N HIS A 112 -13.51 -9.31 2.07
CA HIS A 112 -12.78 -10.58 2.13
C HIS A 112 -13.15 -11.41 3.37
N SER A 113 -13.26 -12.73 3.18
CA SER A 113 -13.68 -13.70 4.21
C SER A 113 -12.83 -13.64 5.48
N ALA A 114 -11.52 -13.41 5.34
CA ALA A 114 -10.59 -13.26 6.46
C ALA A 114 -10.94 -12.06 7.38
N ILE A 115 -11.30 -10.91 6.80
CA ILE A 115 -11.69 -9.71 7.58
C ILE A 115 -13.02 -10.00 8.30
N ARG A 116 -13.98 -10.58 7.59
CA ARG A 116 -15.28 -10.98 8.16
C ARG A 116 -15.11 -11.97 9.30
N PHE A 117 -14.25 -12.98 9.12
CA PHE A 117 -13.95 -13.97 10.15
C PHE A 117 -13.35 -13.33 11.40
N LEU A 118 -12.34 -12.48 11.26
CA LEU A 118 -11.73 -11.77 12.39
C LEU A 118 -12.73 -10.86 13.11
N SER A 119 -13.61 -10.18 12.37
CA SER A 119 -14.67 -9.36 12.96
C SER A 119 -15.77 -10.16 13.66
N SER A 120 -15.91 -11.46 13.34
CA SER A 120 -16.90 -12.36 13.93
C SER A 120 -16.43 -13.05 15.21
N LEU A 121 -15.16 -12.86 15.60
CA LEU A 121 -14.60 -13.48 16.81
C LEU A 121 -15.27 -12.90 18.07
N PRO A 122 -15.65 -13.73 19.06
CA PRO A 122 -16.39 -13.29 20.22
C PRO A 122 -15.62 -12.27 21.07
N PRO A 123 -16.31 -11.30 21.69
CA PRO A 123 -15.71 -10.18 22.41
C PRO A 123 -14.89 -10.58 23.65
N SER A 124 -14.86 -11.86 24.02
CA SER A 124 -14.01 -12.39 25.10
C SER A 124 -12.51 -12.30 24.79
N LEU A 125 -12.11 -12.33 23.51
CA LEU A 125 -10.74 -12.01 23.06
C LEU A 125 -10.51 -10.49 22.91
N GLY A 126 -11.57 -9.72 22.66
CA GLY A 126 -11.54 -8.25 22.55
C GLY A 126 -11.25 -7.53 23.87
N ARG A 127 -11.39 -8.20 25.02
CA ARG A 127 -11.04 -7.63 26.33
C ARG A 127 -9.54 -7.30 26.47
N PHE A 128 -8.67 -7.96 25.71
CA PHE A 128 -7.21 -7.71 25.72
C PHE A 128 -6.73 -6.85 24.56
N THR A 129 -7.57 -6.58 23.56
CA THR A 129 -7.22 -5.79 22.36
C THR A 129 -8.37 -4.85 21.98
N PRO A 130 -8.43 -3.62 22.52
CA PRO A 130 -9.43 -2.62 22.12
C PRO A 130 -9.12 -1.99 20.74
N LEU A 131 -8.12 -2.49 20.01
CA LEU A 131 -7.69 -1.91 18.75
C LEU A 131 -8.62 -2.38 17.61
N PRO A 132 -9.16 -1.46 16.78
CA PRO A 132 -9.88 -1.84 15.59
C PRO A 132 -8.98 -2.72 14.70
N VAL A 133 -9.53 -3.81 14.17
CA VAL A 133 -8.87 -4.67 13.19
C VAL A 133 -9.40 -4.29 11.81
N PRO A 134 -8.54 -3.90 10.86
CA PRO A 134 -7.09 -3.73 10.97
C PRO A 134 -6.68 -2.46 11.74
N VAL A 135 -5.51 -2.52 12.39
CA VAL A 135 -4.94 -1.44 13.20
C VAL A 135 -4.63 -0.23 12.32
N PRO A 136 -4.99 1.01 12.74
CA PRO A 136 -4.76 2.23 11.98
C PRO A 136 -3.26 2.49 11.76
N HIS A 137 -2.95 3.09 10.61
CA HIS A 137 -1.57 3.24 10.12
C HIS A 137 -0.64 4.05 11.05
N ALA A 138 -1.19 4.98 11.83
CA ALA A 138 -0.39 5.78 12.76
C ALA A 138 0.34 4.92 13.80
N ILE A 139 -0.33 3.89 14.32
CA ILE A 139 0.24 2.97 15.30
C ILE A 139 1.26 2.05 14.62
N THR A 140 0.93 1.55 13.42
CA THR A 140 1.83 0.67 12.67
C THR A 140 3.10 1.36 12.19
N LEU A 141 3.15 2.70 12.13
CA LEU A 141 4.34 3.44 11.67
C LEU A 141 5.37 3.64 12.80
N ILE A 142 4.91 3.87 14.03
CA ILE A 142 5.80 4.13 15.18
C ILE A 142 6.32 2.81 15.76
N THR A 143 5.45 1.81 15.89
CA THR A 143 5.75 0.52 16.51
C THR A 143 6.99 -0.20 15.94
N PRO A 144 7.19 -0.32 14.61
CA PRO A 144 8.36 -1.00 14.05
C PRO A 144 9.65 -0.19 14.16
N ALA A 145 9.59 1.09 14.54
CA ALA A 145 10.79 1.91 14.72
C ALA A 145 11.54 1.59 16.03
N LEU A 146 10.89 0.92 16.99
CA LEU A 146 11.48 0.62 18.29
C LEU A 146 12.72 -0.28 18.20
N ALA A 147 12.65 -1.36 17.42
CA ALA A 147 13.75 -2.30 17.23
C ALA A 147 14.98 -1.68 16.51
N PRO A 148 14.85 -0.99 15.36
CA PRO A 148 15.99 -0.37 14.70
C PRO A 148 16.58 0.80 15.48
N VAL A 149 15.77 1.59 16.20
CA VAL A 149 16.28 2.63 17.10
C VAL A 149 17.11 2.01 18.22
N LEU A 150 16.65 0.90 18.81
CA LEU A 150 17.43 0.18 19.81
C LEU A 150 18.73 -0.40 19.24
N ALA A 151 18.70 -0.95 18.03
CA ALA A 151 19.90 -1.43 17.34
C ALA A 151 20.93 -0.31 17.12
N LEU A 152 20.46 0.89 16.74
CA LEU A 152 21.30 2.09 16.59
C LEU A 152 21.89 2.56 17.92
N LEU A 153 21.09 2.61 18.99
CA LEU A 153 21.54 3.00 20.33
C LEU A 153 22.59 2.04 20.89
N LEU A 154 22.48 0.76 20.56
CA LEU A 154 23.44 -0.28 20.92
C LEU A 154 24.64 -0.35 19.96
N MET A 155 24.73 0.55 18.98
CA MET A 155 25.77 0.58 17.95
C MET A 155 25.98 -0.79 17.28
N ARG A 156 24.88 -1.49 17.00
CA ARG A 156 24.92 -2.76 16.26
C ARG A 156 25.34 -2.50 14.82
N GLU A 157 25.84 -3.54 14.15
CA GLU A 157 26.27 -3.45 12.76
C GLU A 157 25.10 -3.20 11.80
N TRP A 158 25.42 -2.73 10.60
CA TRP A 158 24.45 -2.44 9.54
C TRP A 158 23.48 -3.60 9.24
N PRO A 159 23.90 -4.88 9.19
CA PRO A 159 22.97 -5.99 8.93
C PRO A 159 21.87 -6.12 10.00
N GLU A 160 22.12 -5.73 11.25
CA GLU A 160 21.08 -5.70 12.29
C GLU A 160 20.16 -4.49 12.10
N ILE A 161 20.73 -3.29 11.91
CA ILE A 161 19.94 -2.06 11.76
C ILE A 161 19.00 -2.16 10.55
N VAL A 162 19.51 -2.63 9.41
CA VAL A 162 18.72 -2.78 8.18
C VAL A 162 17.64 -3.83 8.37
N TRP A 163 17.97 -5.00 8.95
CA TRP A 163 17.02 -6.07 9.22
C TRP A 163 15.82 -5.59 10.05
N TRP A 164 16.09 -4.91 11.16
CA TRP A 164 15.04 -4.37 12.03
C TRP A 164 14.28 -3.19 11.40
N SER A 165 14.83 -2.56 10.36
CA SER A 165 14.16 -1.47 9.63
C SER A 165 13.19 -1.96 8.54
N ILE A 166 13.27 -3.23 8.10
CA ILE A 166 12.47 -3.76 6.99
C ILE A 166 10.96 -3.57 7.22
N THR A 167 10.47 -3.87 8.42
CA THR A 167 9.04 -3.75 8.74
C THR A 167 8.56 -2.29 8.71
N GLY A 168 9.40 -1.35 9.15
CA GLY A 168 9.11 0.08 9.03
C GLY A 168 9.06 0.53 7.57
N GLY A 169 10.04 0.09 6.78
CA GLY A 169 10.08 0.34 5.33
C GLY A 169 8.85 -0.20 4.60
N LEU A 170 8.45 -1.45 4.90
CA LEU A 170 7.24 -2.06 4.34
C LEU A 170 5.97 -1.32 4.77
N THR A 171 5.87 -0.89 6.02
CA THR A 171 4.73 -0.09 6.49
C THR A 171 4.61 1.21 5.71
N TRP A 172 5.72 1.92 5.54
CA TRP A 172 5.77 3.16 4.75
C TRP A 172 5.42 2.90 3.28
N PHE A 173 5.94 1.81 2.70
CA PHE A 173 5.64 1.43 1.33
C PHE A 173 4.14 1.12 1.13
N VAL A 174 3.53 0.32 2.01
CA VAL A 174 2.10 0.01 1.99
C VAL A 174 1.24 1.27 2.11
N TYR A 175 1.62 2.22 2.97
CA TYR A 175 0.95 3.51 3.06
C TYR A 175 0.94 4.25 1.71
N ASN A 176 2.07 4.29 1.01
CA ASN A 176 2.17 4.95 -0.29
C ASN A 176 1.33 4.24 -1.35
N VAL A 177 1.35 2.90 -1.39
CA VAL A 177 0.53 2.12 -2.34
C VAL A 177 -0.96 2.37 -2.11
N ARG A 178 -1.42 2.32 -0.86
CA ARG A 178 -2.84 2.59 -0.53
C ARG A 178 -3.24 4.02 -0.89
N ARG A 179 -2.37 4.98 -0.59
CA ARG A 179 -2.59 6.38 -0.96
C ARG A 179 -2.71 6.55 -2.47
N TRP A 180 -1.82 5.93 -3.23
CA TRP A 180 -1.84 5.97 -4.69
C TRP A 180 -3.13 5.37 -5.28
N VAL A 181 -3.62 4.25 -4.73
CA VAL A 181 -4.90 3.65 -5.15
C VAL A 181 -6.07 4.61 -4.90
N ILE A 182 -6.13 5.24 -3.72
CA ILE A 182 -7.18 6.20 -3.38
C ILE A 182 -7.13 7.42 -4.31
N GLU A 183 -5.92 7.96 -4.56
CA GLU A 183 -5.73 9.09 -5.47
C GLU A 183 -6.19 8.75 -6.90
N ASN A 184 -5.89 7.55 -7.41
CA ASN A 184 -6.38 7.12 -8.74
C ASN A 184 -7.91 6.97 -8.81
N GLU A 185 -8.55 6.45 -7.76
CA GLU A 185 -10.01 6.32 -7.69
C GLU A 185 -10.69 7.69 -7.65
N GLU A 186 -10.11 8.66 -6.94
CA GLU A 186 -10.58 10.04 -6.90
C GLU A 186 -10.46 10.72 -8.27
N GLU A 187 -9.33 10.54 -8.98
CA GLU A 187 -9.14 11.09 -10.33
C GLU A 187 -10.16 10.55 -11.34
N ILE A 188 -10.44 9.25 -11.34
CA ILE A 188 -11.47 8.65 -12.22
C ILE A 188 -12.86 9.21 -11.89
N ARG A 189 -13.17 9.34 -10.59
CA ARG A 189 -14.45 9.91 -10.15
C ARG A 189 -14.61 11.38 -10.56
N GLU A 190 -13.53 12.17 -10.51
CA GLU A 190 -13.56 13.55 -10.98
C GLU A 190 -13.84 13.63 -12.49
N LEU A 191 -13.31 12.70 -13.28
CA LEU A 191 -13.60 12.60 -14.71
C LEU A 191 -15.08 12.27 -14.97
N GLU A 192 -15.66 11.31 -14.23
CA GLU A 192 -17.09 10.97 -14.30
C GLU A 192 -17.97 12.20 -13.99
N VAL A 193 -17.67 12.93 -12.91
CA VAL A 193 -18.42 14.13 -12.52
C VAL A 193 -18.31 15.25 -13.56
N ALA A 194 -17.12 15.42 -14.15
CA ALA A 194 -16.91 16.42 -15.20
C ALA A 194 -17.70 16.09 -16.48
N GLN A 195 -17.79 14.80 -16.85
CA GLN A 195 -18.61 14.33 -17.96
C GLN A 195 -20.10 14.60 -17.70
N ASP A 196 -20.62 14.18 -16.54
CA ASP A 196 -22.02 14.40 -16.16
C ASP A 196 -22.40 15.88 -16.20
N THR A 197 -21.51 16.75 -15.72
CA THR A 197 -21.74 18.21 -15.71
C THR A 197 -21.80 18.78 -17.13
N ARG A 198 -20.95 18.30 -18.05
CA ARG A 198 -20.96 18.73 -19.46
C ARG A 198 -22.19 18.24 -20.21
N PHE A 199 -22.59 16.99 -20.00
CA PHE A 199 -23.82 16.42 -20.57
C PHE A 199 -25.05 17.22 -20.15
N LEU A 200 -25.16 17.54 -18.85
CA LEU A 200 -26.24 18.38 -18.34
C LEU A 200 -26.22 19.78 -18.97
N ALA A 201 -25.05 20.41 -19.09
CA ALA A 201 -24.94 21.72 -19.74
C ALA A 201 -25.37 21.70 -21.22
N GLY A 202 -25.00 20.66 -21.98
CA GLY A 202 -25.40 20.49 -23.38
C GLY A 202 -26.92 20.28 -23.57
N ILE A 203 -27.60 19.64 -22.62
CA ILE A 203 -29.07 19.50 -22.62
C ILE A 203 -29.77 20.84 -22.41
N TYR A 204 -29.23 21.72 -21.56
CA TYR A 204 -29.82 23.03 -21.28
C TYR A 204 -29.53 24.08 -22.36
N ASP A 205 -28.57 23.86 -23.24
CA ASP A 205 -28.18 24.78 -24.32
C ASP A 205 -28.91 24.51 -25.65
N ILE A 206 -29.93 23.65 -25.66
CA ILE A 206 -30.79 23.46 -26.84
C ILE A 206 -31.62 24.74 -27.04
N PRO A 207 -31.37 25.54 -28.09
CA PRO A 207 -32.15 26.75 -28.34
C PRO A 207 -33.57 26.33 -28.68
N GLU A 208 -34.54 27.01 -28.07
CA GLU A 208 -35.98 26.88 -28.31
C GLU A 208 -36.40 27.35 -29.73
N GLU A 209 -35.51 27.30 -30.73
CA GLU A 209 -35.80 27.64 -32.13
C GLU A 209 -36.18 26.40 -32.93
N ARG A 210 -37.33 25.78 -32.62
CA ARG A 210 -38.06 24.99 -33.63
C ARG A 210 -39.56 24.85 -33.34
N GLN A 211 -40.20 25.93 -32.89
CA GLN A 211 -41.64 26.12 -33.03
C GLN A 211 -41.90 27.39 -33.85
N ASN A 212 -41.91 27.26 -35.17
CA ASN A 212 -42.80 27.97 -36.11
C ASN A 212 -42.58 27.47 -37.53
#